data_AF-A0A7V4UCE7-F1
#
_entry.id   AF-A0A7V4UCE7-F1
#
_cell.length_a   1.000
_cell.length_b   1.000
_cell.length_c   1.000
_cell.angle_alpha   90.00
_cell.angle_beta   90.00
_cell.angle_gamma   90.00
#
_symmetry.space_group_name_H-M   'P 1'
#
loop_
_entity.id
_entity.type
_entity.pdbx_description
1 polymer ?
#
loop_
_entity_poly.entity_id
_entity_poly.type
_entity_poly.pdbx_seq_one_letter_code
_entity_poly.pdbx_strand_id
1 'polypeptide(L)'
;MLLTGPGAGDAGRLVSLVDRCRHATPSRVSAVESRAAAESRPAKPVDRLSDDATCLSTERRASGPAVIQLERCRIVRPRRINSFTPGGCSRRRFLQFGGAAAAGWLVGRAPLGASEPAATIRAVGGGMSSAAPADVVEVRSEHLFSGHAIRPVKLEAMLAEGLTQLTGEPDAGRAWRSLFGDDDIIGIKFNQSGAERIGTTPLMAQALVKSLARDGGFDPDRIVLLEEGPNAVAGYRTRPVERRYSQRSVDFGCGRDQFVGFVDQVTAIINVPFLKTHHAAVMTGCLKNLSHGLVRHPARFHAGGCDPAIGRIVSSLPVRSRLRLNVMNAIRVVVDGGPEANEGNIERYAGLLLSIDPVAADACGFDILNRLRTLRNQPGLLPAPQVPRQLQTAAELGLGAFDAEQIAHRLFVV
;
A
#
# COMPACT_ATOMS: atom_id res chain seq x y z
N MET A 1 49.78 -14.61 61.75
CA MET A 1 50.24 -15.89 61.15
C MET A 1 50.29 -15.68 59.63
N LEU A 2 51.39 -16.13 59.05
CA LEU A 2 52.04 -15.74 57.78
C LEU A 2 51.43 -16.36 56.48
N LEU A 3 51.73 -15.72 55.33
CA LEU A 3 52.05 -16.26 53.97
C LEU A 3 50.91 -16.81 53.08
N THR A 4 50.60 -16.24 51.90
CA THR A 4 51.20 -16.35 50.53
C THR A 4 51.06 -17.71 49.81
N GLY A 5 50.52 -17.68 48.58
CA GLY A 5 51.13 -18.38 47.42
C GLY A 5 50.46 -19.67 46.88
N PRO A 6 50.74 -20.04 45.60
CA PRO A 6 49.78 -20.62 44.64
C PRO A 6 50.13 -22.03 44.13
N GLY A 7 49.29 -22.63 43.26
CA GLY A 7 49.61 -23.90 42.58
C GLY A 7 48.88 -24.09 41.25
N ALA A 8 49.65 -24.15 40.17
CA ALA A 8 49.26 -24.49 38.81
C ALA A 8 49.57 -25.97 38.49
N GLY A 9 48.96 -26.50 37.42
CA GLY A 9 49.24 -27.80 36.80
C GLY A 9 47.93 -28.53 36.45
N ASP A 10 47.71 -29.14 35.30
CA ASP A 10 48.60 -29.49 34.19
C ASP A 10 47.73 -29.81 32.96
N ALA A 11 48.33 -29.69 31.77
CA ALA A 11 47.72 -29.93 30.47
C ALA A 11 47.62 -31.43 30.13
N GLY A 12 46.64 -31.84 29.33
CA GLY A 12 46.63 -33.20 28.81
C GLY A 12 45.49 -33.59 27.86
N ARG A 13 45.78 -33.48 26.55
CA ARG A 13 45.31 -34.32 25.42
C ARG A 13 43.88 -34.19 24.87
N LEU A 14 43.85 -33.71 23.62
CA LEU A 14 42.93 -34.14 22.56
C LEU A 14 42.92 -35.68 22.39
N VAL A 15 41.77 -36.25 22.05
CA VAL A 15 41.48 -37.02 20.80
C VAL A 15 40.02 -37.49 20.81
N SER A 16 39.41 -37.45 19.61
CA SER A 16 38.05 -37.82 19.22
C SER A 16 37.72 -39.31 19.31
N LEU A 17 36.42 -39.65 19.38
CA LEU A 17 35.67 -40.69 18.61
C LEU A 17 34.27 -40.80 19.29
N VAL A 18 33.14 -40.44 18.69
CA VAL A 18 32.34 -41.18 17.68
C VAL A 18 32.37 -42.70 17.89
N ASP A 19 31.35 -43.28 18.53
CA ASP A 19 30.34 -44.12 17.84
C ASP A 19 29.26 -44.73 18.78
N ARG A 20 28.06 -44.86 18.19
CA ARG A 20 27.00 -45.89 18.36
C ARG A 20 26.22 -46.04 19.70
N CYS A 21 24.89 -45.90 19.58
CA CYS A 21 24.01 -47.06 19.39
C CYS A 21 22.63 -46.69 18.81
N ARG A 22 22.25 -47.41 17.74
CA ARG A 22 20.94 -47.43 17.06
C ARG A 22 20.09 -48.57 17.64
N HIS A 23 18.75 -48.42 17.65
CA HIS A 23 17.74 -49.28 16.98
C HIS A 23 16.38 -49.25 17.70
N ALA A 24 15.34 -48.77 17.00
CA ALA A 24 14.00 -49.35 17.02
C ALA A 24 13.24 -48.93 15.73
N THR A 25 12.58 -49.90 15.12
CA THR A 25 11.98 -49.95 13.76
C THR A 25 10.54 -49.39 13.69
N PRO A 26 10.03 -49.06 12.48
CA PRO A 26 8.60 -48.78 12.26
C PRO A 26 7.85 -49.95 11.59
N SER A 27 6.58 -50.13 11.95
CA SER A 27 5.64 -51.12 11.39
C SER A 27 4.74 -50.54 10.29
N ARG A 28 4.43 -51.40 9.30
CA ARG A 28 3.63 -51.19 8.07
C ARG A 28 2.12 -51.43 8.24
N VAL A 29 1.36 -51.06 7.19
CA VAL A 29 0.18 -51.72 6.51
C VAL A 29 -0.91 -50.64 6.23
N SER A 30 -1.58 -50.45 5.07
CA SER A 30 -1.65 -50.97 3.67
C SER A 30 -2.28 -49.85 2.79
N ALA A 31 -1.78 -49.51 1.60
CA ALA A 31 -2.16 -50.00 0.26
C ALA A 31 -3.67 -50.12 -0.04
N VAL A 32 -4.18 -49.26 -0.94
CA VAL A 32 -5.17 -49.60 -1.99
C VAL A 32 -4.71 -48.96 -3.30
N GLU A 33 -4.63 -49.80 -4.33
CA GLU A 33 -4.22 -49.52 -5.70
C GLU A 33 -5.40 -49.08 -6.59
N SER A 34 -5.12 -48.32 -7.65
CA SER A 34 -5.78 -48.53 -8.94
C SER A 34 -4.85 -48.11 -10.09
N ARG A 35 -4.52 -49.08 -10.95
CA ARG A 35 -3.81 -48.95 -12.23
C ARG A 35 -4.81 -48.94 -13.40
N ALA A 36 -4.49 -48.17 -14.44
CA ALA A 36 -4.52 -48.53 -15.88
C ALA A 36 -3.78 -47.40 -16.62
N ALA A 37 -2.53 -47.55 -17.09
CA ALA A 37 -2.07 -48.15 -18.36
C ALA A 37 -2.80 -47.57 -19.61
N ALA A 38 -2.21 -47.23 -20.76
CA ALA A 38 -0.88 -46.90 -21.31
C ALA A 38 -1.01 -47.12 -22.84
N GLU A 39 -0.38 -46.29 -23.69
CA GLU A 39 0.19 -46.57 -25.05
C GLU A 39 0.44 -45.22 -25.79
N SER A 40 1.67 -44.67 -25.86
CA SER A 40 2.81 -44.89 -26.80
C SER A 40 2.60 -44.32 -28.23
N ARG A 41 3.12 -43.13 -28.59
CA ARG A 41 4.41 -42.77 -29.28
C ARG A 41 4.45 -43.13 -30.80
N PRO A 42 5.29 -42.53 -31.71
CA PRO A 42 6.39 -41.54 -31.55
C PRO A 42 6.63 -40.43 -32.66
N ALA A 43 7.52 -39.47 -32.32
CA ALA A 43 8.65 -38.85 -33.09
C ALA A 43 8.52 -37.89 -34.32
N LYS A 44 9.00 -36.64 -34.08
CA LYS A 44 9.92 -35.68 -34.78
C LYS A 44 10.57 -36.04 -36.15
N PRO A 45 10.98 -35.07 -37.04
CA PRO A 45 12.04 -34.03 -36.80
C PRO A 45 11.74 -32.62 -37.39
N VAL A 46 12.14 -31.50 -36.76
CA VAL A 46 13.37 -30.65 -36.94
C VAL A 46 13.90 -30.53 -38.37
N ASP A 47 13.86 -29.31 -38.93
CA ASP A 47 14.90 -28.83 -39.84
C ASP A 47 15.12 -27.31 -39.78
N ARG A 48 16.33 -26.89 -40.16
CA ARG A 48 16.96 -25.57 -39.99
C ARG A 48 16.95 -24.72 -41.28
N LEU A 49 17.06 -23.39 -41.07
CA LEU A 49 17.84 -22.34 -41.79
C LEU A 49 17.76 -22.15 -43.32
N SER A 50 17.48 -20.89 -43.72
CA SER A 50 18.26 -20.05 -44.67
C SER A 50 17.59 -18.64 -44.72
N ASP A 51 18.25 -17.56 -44.31
CA ASP A 51 19.26 -16.70 -44.98
C ASP A 51 18.67 -15.56 -45.82
N ASP A 52 19.39 -14.42 -45.73
CA ASP A 52 19.42 -13.21 -46.57
C ASP A 52 18.49 -12.03 -46.23
N ALA A 53 19.09 -11.00 -45.59
CA ALA A 53 19.24 -9.68 -46.21
C ALA A 53 20.18 -8.78 -45.37
N THR A 54 21.42 -8.68 -45.84
CA THR A 54 22.39 -7.64 -45.48
C THR A 54 22.03 -6.35 -46.23
N CYS A 55 21.93 -5.21 -45.55
CA CYS A 55 22.30 -3.93 -46.18
C CYS A 55 22.79 -2.92 -45.13
N LEU A 56 24.02 -2.46 -45.37
CA LEU A 56 24.77 -1.48 -44.61
C LEU A 56 24.42 -0.05 -45.02
N SER A 57 24.75 0.87 -44.10
CA SER A 57 24.99 2.31 -44.28
C SER A 57 23.72 3.18 -44.34
N THR A 58 23.61 4.33 -43.67
CA THR A 58 24.59 5.37 -43.32
C THR A 58 24.07 6.21 -42.14
N GLU A 59 25.00 6.75 -41.35
CA GLU A 59 24.72 7.78 -40.34
C GLU A 59 24.14 9.06 -40.95
N ARG A 60 23.21 9.70 -40.22
CA ARG A 60 23.06 11.16 -40.19
C ARG A 60 22.45 11.61 -38.87
N ARG A 61 23.21 12.42 -38.12
CA ARG A 61 22.74 13.24 -37.00
C ARG A 61 21.69 14.24 -37.49
N ALA A 62 20.57 14.37 -36.76
CA ALA A 62 19.81 15.61 -36.69
C ALA A 62 19.07 15.71 -35.34
N SER A 63 19.14 16.92 -34.80
CA SER A 63 18.69 17.46 -33.52
C SER A 63 17.19 17.77 -33.43
N GLY A 64 16.60 17.64 -32.24
CA GLY A 64 15.36 18.32 -31.83
C GLY A 64 14.32 17.41 -31.15
N PRO A 65 13.69 17.80 -30.01
CA PRO A 65 12.65 17.00 -29.38
C PRO A 65 11.32 17.18 -30.13
N ALA A 66 10.73 16.07 -30.57
CA ALA A 66 9.40 16.04 -31.16
C ALA A 66 8.33 16.13 -30.05
N VAL A 67 7.54 17.21 -30.06
CA VAL A 67 6.31 17.34 -29.28
C VAL A 67 5.24 16.49 -29.96
N ILE A 68 4.82 15.40 -29.34
CA ILE A 68 3.66 14.61 -29.79
C ILE A 68 2.42 15.19 -29.11
N GLN A 69 1.64 15.98 -29.85
CA GLN A 69 0.25 16.31 -29.49
C GLN A 69 -0.61 15.05 -29.68
N LEU A 70 -1.12 14.50 -28.59
CA LEU A 70 -2.15 13.45 -28.64
C LEU A 70 -3.53 14.10 -28.80
N GLU A 71 -4.19 13.83 -29.93
CA GLU A 71 -5.57 14.23 -30.19
C GLU A 71 -6.54 13.54 -29.22
N ARG A 72 -7.55 14.32 -28.79
CA ARG A 72 -8.62 13.91 -27.88
C ARG A 72 -9.45 12.77 -28.48
N CYS A 73 -9.41 11.60 -27.87
CA CYS A 73 -10.34 10.52 -28.19
C CYS A 73 -11.74 10.87 -27.65
N ARG A 74 -12.72 11.06 -28.55
CA ARG A 74 -14.13 11.31 -28.22
C ARG A 74 -14.75 10.05 -27.60
N ILE A 75 -15.11 10.12 -26.33
CA ILE A 75 -15.88 9.07 -25.65
C ILE A 75 -17.34 9.13 -26.13
N VAL A 76 -17.84 7.99 -26.62
CA VAL A 76 -19.23 7.76 -27.00
C VAL A 76 -20.08 7.64 -25.72
N ARG A 77 -21.10 8.50 -25.58
CA ARG A 77 -22.05 8.47 -24.45
C ARG A 77 -22.99 7.26 -24.55
N PRO A 78 -23.20 6.46 -23.49
CA PRO A 78 -24.27 5.47 -23.49
C PRO A 78 -25.65 6.14 -23.31
N ARG A 79 -26.64 5.59 -24.02
CA ARG A 79 -28.04 6.01 -24.02
C ARG A 79 -28.69 5.75 -22.66
N ARG A 80 -29.57 6.67 -22.23
CA ARG A 80 -30.46 6.51 -21.07
C ARG A 80 -31.25 5.21 -21.17
N ILE A 81 -31.20 4.38 -20.13
CA ILE A 81 -32.15 3.29 -19.92
C ILE A 81 -33.07 3.70 -18.76
N ASN A 82 -34.37 3.52 -18.98
CA ASN A 82 -35.44 3.92 -18.09
C ASN A 82 -35.38 3.19 -16.73
N SER A 83 -35.79 3.95 -15.71
CA SER A 83 -35.91 3.60 -14.29
C SER A 83 -36.72 2.33 -14.04
N PHE A 84 -36.16 1.44 -13.22
CA PHE A 84 -36.89 0.39 -12.52
C PHE A 84 -37.14 0.85 -11.08
N THR A 85 -38.40 0.94 -10.67
CA THR A 85 -38.84 1.25 -9.30
C THR A 85 -39.03 -0.02 -8.48
N PRO A 86 -38.38 -0.16 -7.31
CA PRO A 86 -38.88 -1.00 -6.22
C PRO A 86 -39.60 -0.13 -5.18
N GLY A 87 -40.75 -0.60 -4.72
CA GLY A 87 -41.69 0.13 -3.88
C GLY A 87 -41.24 0.39 -2.44
N GLY A 88 -41.62 1.57 -1.96
CA GLY A 88 -42.29 1.76 -0.67
C GLY A 88 -41.49 1.54 0.61
N CYS A 89 -40.84 2.59 1.11
CA CYS A 89 -40.81 2.87 2.55
C CYS A 89 -40.97 4.39 2.77
N SER A 90 -42.03 4.78 3.48
CA SER A 90 -42.59 6.13 3.49
C SER A 90 -41.79 7.14 4.35
N ARG A 91 -41.63 8.35 3.83
CA ARG A 91 -41.01 9.56 4.42
C ARG A 91 -41.78 10.15 5.62
N ARG A 92 -42.02 9.39 6.68
CA ARG A 92 -42.72 9.92 7.87
C ARG A 92 -42.17 9.38 9.19
N ARG A 93 -40.91 9.73 9.53
CA ARG A 93 -40.39 9.62 10.91
C ARG A 93 -39.08 10.38 11.20
N PHE A 94 -38.87 11.56 10.61
CA PHE A 94 -37.65 12.36 10.89
C PHE A 94 -37.93 13.81 11.33
N LEU A 95 -39.15 14.12 11.79
CA LEU A 95 -39.49 15.40 12.41
C LEU A 95 -40.23 15.17 13.73
N GLN A 96 -39.51 14.61 14.71
CA GLN A 96 -39.86 14.69 16.12
C GLN A 96 -38.56 14.69 16.92
N PHE A 97 -37.88 15.83 16.96
CA PHE A 97 -37.03 16.32 18.05
C PHE A 97 -36.49 17.70 17.64
N GLY A 98 -37.40 18.67 17.59
CA GLY A 98 -37.09 20.09 17.43
C GLY A 98 -38.01 20.87 18.35
N GLY A 99 -37.48 21.34 19.49
CA GLY A 99 -38.23 22.12 20.45
C GLY A 99 -37.42 22.49 21.69
N ALA A 100 -37.10 23.79 21.78
CA ALA A 100 -36.70 24.57 22.96
C ALA A 100 -35.25 24.45 23.47
N ALA A 101 -34.42 25.46 23.13
CA ALA A 101 -34.03 26.51 24.07
C ALA A 101 -33.29 27.64 23.35
N ALA A 102 -33.89 28.82 23.33
CA ALA A 102 -33.23 30.09 23.03
C ALA A 102 -33.07 30.85 24.36
N ALA A 103 -31.84 31.21 24.73
CA ALA A 103 -31.54 32.37 25.58
C ALA A 103 -30.02 32.57 25.68
N GLY A 104 -29.55 33.81 25.48
CA GLY A 104 -28.27 34.28 26.01
C GLY A 104 -27.21 34.65 24.97
N TRP A 105 -27.34 35.84 24.38
CA TRP A 105 -26.19 36.58 23.86
C TRP A 105 -25.34 37.05 25.05
N LEU A 106 -24.09 36.61 25.14
CA LEU A 106 -23.04 37.30 25.88
C LEU A 106 -21.76 37.29 25.04
N VAL A 107 -21.33 38.51 24.68
CA VAL A 107 -20.10 38.83 23.98
C VAL A 107 -18.92 38.54 24.91
N GLY A 108 -18.05 37.63 24.49
CA GLY A 108 -16.76 37.36 25.15
C GLY A 108 -15.68 37.15 24.10
N ARG A 109 -14.72 38.08 24.02
CA ARG A 109 -13.52 37.99 23.16
C ARG A 109 -12.71 36.74 23.57
N ALA A 110 -12.54 35.80 22.64
CA ALA A 110 -11.58 34.70 22.76
C ALA A 110 -10.23 35.11 22.12
N PRO A 111 -9.10 34.65 22.67
CA PRO A 111 -7.78 35.09 22.24
C PRO A 111 -7.40 34.50 20.88
N LEU A 112 -6.67 35.31 20.11
CA LEU A 112 -5.89 34.88 18.95
C LEU A 112 -4.85 33.84 19.41
N GLY A 113 -4.84 32.66 18.79
CA GLY A 113 -3.75 31.70 18.94
C GLY A 113 -4.19 30.26 19.11
N ALA A 114 -4.63 29.62 18.02
CA ALA A 114 -4.51 28.18 17.84
C ALA A 114 -4.45 27.91 16.34
N SER A 115 -3.26 27.59 15.84
CA SER A 115 -3.07 27.05 14.49
C SER A 115 -3.81 25.71 14.39
N GLU A 116 -4.70 25.56 13.41
CA GLU A 116 -5.28 24.25 13.09
C GLU A 116 -4.16 23.27 12.72
N PRO A 117 -4.20 22.01 13.20
CA PRO A 117 -3.25 21.01 12.76
C PRO A 117 -3.45 20.70 11.28
N ALA A 118 -2.34 20.64 10.55
CA ALA A 118 -2.27 20.27 9.15
C ALA A 118 -3.08 19.00 8.84
N ALA A 119 -3.75 19.00 7.68
CA ALA A 119 -4.33 17.86 6.95
C ALA A 119 -4.73 16.62 7.79
N THR A 120 -5.80 16.74 8.59
CA THR A 120 -6.59 15.57 9.02
C THR A 120 -7.68 15.33 7.97
N ILE A 121 -8.03 14.07 7.67
CA ILE A 121 -9.14 13.71 6.76
C ILE A 121 -10.42 14.41 7.24
N ARG A 122 -10.78 15.52 6.59
CA ARG A 122 -11.97 16.32 6.91
C ARG A 122 -13.19 15.43 6.74
N ALA A 123 -14.00 15.32 7.79
CA ALA A 123 -15.32 14.69 7.68
C ALA A 123 -16.16 15.53 6.73
N VAL A 124 -16.44 15.03 5.53
CA VAL A 124 -17.47 15.63 4.68
C VAL A 124 -18.82 15.22 5.28
N GLY A 125 -19.34 16.08 6.16
CA GLY A 125 -20.74 16.04 6.57
C GLY A 125 -21.63 16.33 5.36
N GLY A 126 -22.73 15.57 5.25
CA GLY A 126 -23.63 15.58 4.10
C GLY A 126 -24.09 16.98 3.69
N GLY A 127 -23.74 17.34 2.45
CA GLY A 127 -24.16 18.54 1.74
C GLY A 127 -23.30 18.67 0.50
N MET A 128 -23.90 18.65 -0.70
CA MET A 128 -23.19 18.86 -1.96
C MET A 128 -22.64 20.29 -2.04
N SER A 129 -21.51 20.53 -1.39
CA SER A 129 -20.59 21.60 -1.78
C SER A 129 -19.58 20.95 -2.72
N SER A 130 -19.27 21.58 -3.85
CA SER A 130 -18.22 21.11 -4.76
C SER A 130 -16.87 21.22 -4.05
N ALA A 131 -16.54 20.22 -3.24
CA ALA A 131 -15.21 20.03 -2.70
C ALA A 131 -14.24 19.92 -3.87
N ALA A 132 -13.04 20.47 -3.71
CA ALA A 132 -11.97 20.25 -4.68
C ALA A 132 -11.80 18.72 -4.90
N PRO A 133 -11.52 18.29 -6.15
CA PRO A 133 -11.33 16.88 -6.43
C PRO A 133 -10.19 16.31 -5.59
N ALA A 134 -10.27 15.02 -5.26
CA ALA A 134 -9.21 14.30 -4.57
C ALA A 134 -7.98 14.18 -5.47
N ASP A 135 -6.85 14.71 -5.02
CA ASP A 135 -5.60 14.66 -5.78
C ASP A 135 -4.94 13.29 -5.67
N VAL A 136 -4.57 12.72 -6.82
CA VAL A 136 -3.71 11.54 -6.91
C VAL A 136 -2.56 11.87 -7.86
N VAL A 137 -1.35 11.84 -7.33
CA VAL A 137 -0.12 12.07 -8.11
C VAL A 137 0.53 10.74 -8.39
N GLU A 138 0.58 10.38 -9.67
CA GLU A 138 1.32 9.23 -10.16
C GLU A 138 2.68 9.69 -10.70
N VAL A 139 3.76 9.14 -10.18
CA VAL A 139 5.13 9.39 -10.69
C VAL A 139 5.69 8.11 -11.26
N ARG A 140 6.16 8.15 -12.51
CA ARG A 140 6.79 7.01 -13.20
C ARG A 140 8.16 7.36 -13.73
N SER A 141 9.04 6.36 -13.80
CA SER A 141 10.36 6.50 -14.41
C SER A 141 10.82 5.19 -15.01
N GLU A 142 10.99 5.14 -16.34
CA GLU A 142 11.58 3.99 -17.02
C GLU A 142 13.03 3.73 -16.60
N HIS A 143 13.73 4.79 -16.17
CA HIS A 143 15.11 4.72 -15.68
C HIS A 143 15.23 4.27 -14.22
N LEU A 144 14.13 3.88 -13.56
CA LEU A 144 14.16 3.41 -12.17
C LEU A 144 14.92 2.09 -12.05
N PHE A 145 14.81 1.24 -13.07
CA PHE A 145 15.45 -0.07 -13.08
C PHE A 145 16.85 -0.03 -13.72
N SER A 146 17.74 -0.85 -13.18
CA SER A 146 19.00 -1.25 -13.79
C SER A 146 19.04 -2.78 -13.85
N GLY A 147 18.58 -3.35 -14.96
CA GLY A 147 18.29 -4.79 -15.03
C GLY A 147 17.15 -5.15 -14.06
N HIS A 148 17.43 -6.01 -13.07
CA HIS A 148 16.47 -6.34 -11.99
C HIS A 148 16.57 -5.42 -10.78
N ALA A 149 17.67 -4.66 -10.63
CA ALA A 149 17.88 -3.78 -9.49
C ALA A 149 17.12 -2.46 -9.63
N ILE A 150 16.75 -1.85 -8.51
CA ILE A 150 16.16 -0.51 -8.44
C ILE A 150 17.28 0.48 -8.12
N ARG A 151 17.33 1.62 -8.82
CA ARG A 151 18.30 2.69 -8.59
C ARG A 151 17.83 3.59 -7.43
N PRO A 152 18.50 3.58 -6.25
CA PRO A 152 18.02 4.32 -5.08
C PRO A 152 17.89 5.83 -5.31
N VAL A 153 18.87 6.43 -5.99
CA VAL A 153 18.86 7.87 -6.31
C VAL A 153 17.64 8.24 -7.16
N LYS A 154 17.24 7.38 -8.11
CA LYS A 154 16.07 7.64 -8.94
C LYS A 154 14.77 7.47 -8.15
N LEU A 155 14.71 6.49 -7.25
CA LEU A 155 13.59 6.32 -6.33
C LEU A 155 13.41 7.53 -5.42
N GLU A 156 14.49 8.08 -4.87
CA GLU A 156 14.48 9.31 -4.06
C GLU A 156 13.95 10.50 -4.87
N ALA A 157 14.39 10.66 -6.13
CA ALA A 157 13.91 11.72 -7.00
C ALA A 157 12.41 11.59 -7.34
N MET A 158 11.93 10.36 -7.59
CA MET A 158 10.49 10.11 -7.82
C MET A 158 9.65 10.43 -6.59
N LEU A 159 10.13 10.08 -5.39
CA LEU A 159 9.46 10.41 -4.13
C LEU A 159 9.38 11.93 -3.94
N ALA A 160 10.49 12.65 -4.15
CA ALA A 160 10.53 14.10 -4.04
C ALA A 160 9.56 14.77 -5.02
N GLU A 161 9.55 14.37 -6.30
CA GLU A 161 8.61 14.86 -7.30
C GLU A 161 7.15 14.60 -6.88
N GLY A 162 6.86 13.39 -6.40
CA GLY A 162 5.51 13.05 -5.97
C GLY A 162 5.02 13.95 -4.84
N LEU A 163 5.90 14.27 -3.89
CA LEU A 163 5.58 15.11 -2.74
C LEU A 163 5.38 16.57 -3.13
N THR A 164 6.24 17.14 -3.97
CA THR A 164 6.11 18.53 -4.43
C THR A 164 4.85 18.70 -5.26
N GLN A 165 4.55 17.77 -6.18
CA GLN A 165 3.33 17.82 -6.99
C GLN A 165 2.05 17.63 -6.16
N LEU A 166 2.08 16.76 -5.14
CA LEU A 166 0.92 16.53 -4.28
C LEU A 166 0.63 17.73 -3.38
N THR A 167 1.66 18.32 -2.78
CA THR A 167 1.52 19.39 -1.79
C THR A 167 1.50 20.79 -2.41
N GLY A 168 2.00 20.95 -3.64
CA GLY A 168 2.23 22.24 -4.27
C GLY A 168 3.45 23.00 -3.72
N GLU A 169 4.22 22.38 -2.82
CA GLU A 169 5.42 22.96 -2.23
C GLU A 169 6.64 22.87 -3.17
N PRO A 170 7.59 23.80 -3.08
CA PRO A 170 8.69 23.90 -4.06
C PRO A 170 9.76 22.81 -3.91
N ASP A 171 9.84 22.15 -2.75
CA ASP A 171 10.81 21.11 -2.45
C ASP A 171 10.27 20.08 -1.46
N ALA A 172 10.94 18.94 -1.37
CA ALA A 172 10.53 17.83 -0.51
C ALA A 172 10.53 18.20 1.00
N GLY A 173 11.42 19.10 1.43
CA GLY A 173 11.49 19.53 2.82
C GLY A 173 10.24 20.32 3.22
N ARG A 174 9.87 21.31 2.41
CA ARG A 174 8.61 22.07 2.56
C ARG A 174 7.39 21.17 2.45
N ALA A 175 7.37 20.23 1.51
CA ALA A 175 6.29 19.25 1.37
C ALA A 175 6.13 18.38 2.63
N TRP A 176 7.21 17.89 3.24
CA TRP A 176 7.10 17.14 4.48
C TRP A 176 6.59 18.01 5.64
N ARG A 177 7.03 19.26 5.72
CA ARG A 177 6.62 20.22 6.75
C ARG A 177 5.17 20.68 6.62
N SER A 178 4.57 20.59 5.44
CA SER A 178 3.14 20.85 5.28
C SER A 178 2.25 19.67 5.70
N LEU A 179 2.80 18.45 5.75
CA LEU A 179 2.07 17.23 6.12
C LEU A 179 2.23 16.83 7.60
N PHE A 180 3.37 17.16 8.22
CA PHE A 180 3.75 16.74 9.58
C PHE A 180 4.28 17.90 10.42
N GLY A 181 3.90 17.93 11.70
CA GLY A 181 4.39 18.89 12.69
C GLY A 181 5.63 18.41 13.42
N ASP A 182 6.34 19.32 14.10
CA ASP A 182 7.54 18.99 14.88
C ASP A 182 7.26 17.93 15.96
N ASP A 183 6.08 17.97 16.57
CA ASP A 183 5.64 17.07 17.63
C ASP A 183 5.19 15.69 17.17
N ASP A 184 5.18 15.44 15.86
CA ASP A 184 4.73 14.16 15.36
C ASP A 184 5.71 13.02 15.65
N ILE A 185 5.16 11.90 16.10
CA ILE A 185 5.79 10.58 16.01
C ILE A 185 5.28 9.96 14.71
N ILE A 186 6.13 9.96 13.68
CA ILE A 186 5.77 9.58 12.32
C ILE A 186 5.88 8.06 12.17
N GLY A 187 4.74 7.40 12.05
CA GLY A 187 4.63 5.99 11.73
C GLY A 187 4.66 5.74 10.23
N ILE A 188 5.47 4.80 9.76
CA ILE A 188 5.48 4.33 8.37
C ILE A 188 5.00 2.88 8.34
N LYS A 189 3.81 2.65 7.76
CA LYS A 189 3.21 1.32 7.64
C LYS A 189 3.44 0.73 6.24
N PHE A 190 4.36 -0.21 6.12
CA PHE A 190 4.58 -0.99 4.89
C PHE A 190 3.59 -2.14 4.76
N ASN A 191 3.61 -2.86 3.64
CA ASN A 191 2.87 -4.11 3.46
C ASN A 191 3.84 -5.31 3.53
N GLN A 192 3.52 -6.32 4.34
CA GLN A 192 4.32 -7.54 4.45
C GLN A 192 3.96 -8.67 3.47
N SER A 193 2.72 -8.75 3.00
CA SER A 193 2.27 -9.91 2.20
C SER A 193 2.87 -9.82 0.79
N GLY A 194 3.60 -10.87 0.38
CA GLY A 194 4.37 -10.87 -0.86
C GLY A 194 5.63 -9.97 -0.84
N ALA A 195 6.00 -9.37 0.29
CA ALA A 195 7.10 -8.40 0.37
C ALA A 195 8.45 -8.95 -0.08
N GLU A 196 8.75 -10.21 0.26
CA GLU A 196 10.00 -10.87 -0.13
C GLU A 196 10.15 -10.96 -1.66
N ARG A 197 9.08 -11.38 -2.35
CA ARG A 197 9.07 -11.55 -3.81
C ARG A 197 8.94 -10.22 -4.56
N ILE A 198 8.15 -9.28 -4.02
CA ILE A 198 8.05 -7.93 -4.59
C ILE A 198 9.38 -7.20 -4.42
N GLY A 199 10.05 -7.35 -3.28
CA GLY A 199 11.46 -6.98 -3.09
C GLY A 199 11.74 -5.48 -3.19
N THR A 200 10.80 -4.62 -2.80
CA THR A 200 10.96 -3.15 -2.88
C THR A 200 10.90 -2.45 -1.51
N THR A 201 10.48 -3.15 -0.44
CA THR A 201 10.27 -2.55 0.89
C THR A 201 11.52 -1.89 1.48
N PRO A 202 12.71 -2.55 1.53
CA PRO A 202 13.87 -1.94 2.17
C PRO A 202 14.33 -0.65 1.48
N LEU A 203 14.30 -0.62 0.14
CA LEU A 203 14.67 0.56 -0.63
C LEU A 203 13.68 1.71 -0.45
N MET A 204 12.39 1.39 -0.39
CA MET A 204 11.35 2.39 -0.11
C MET A 204 11.48 2.94 1.32
N ALA A 205 11.75 2.07 2.30
CA ALA A 205 11.97 2.48 3.69
C ALA A 205 13.18 3.40 3.83
N GLN A 206 14.32 3.03 3.23
CA GLN A 206 15.50 3.88 3.21
C GLN A 206 15.22 5.24 2.55
N ALA A 207 14.52 5.27 1.41
CA ALA A 207 14.19 6.51 0.70
C ALA A 207 13.28 7.43 1.53
N LEU A 208 12.24 6.88 2.15
CA LEU A 208 11.32 7.64 3.01
C LEU A 208 12.02 8.19 4.25
N VAL A 209 12.74 7.34 5.00
CA VAL A 209 13.45 7.79 6.22
C VAL A 209 14.54 8.81 5.88
N LYS A 210 15.30 8.58 4.81
CA LYS A 210 16.30 9.54 4.35
C LYS A 210 15.68 10.87 3.98
N SER A 211 14.56 10.88 3.25
CA SER A 211 13.91 12.14 2.85
C SER A 211 13.29 12.87 4.05
N LEU A 212 12.62 12.16 4.97
CA LEU A 212 12.09 12.74 6.21
C LEU A 212 13.21 13.35 7.07
N ALA A 213 14.31 12.62 7.27
CA ALA A 213 15.41 13.07 8.12
C ALA A 213 16.24 14.18 7.47
N ARG A 214 16.65 14.00 6.21
CA ARG A 214 17.54 14.93 5.49
C ARG A 214 16.80 16.16 4.99
N ASP A 215 15.68 15.97 4.30
CA ASP A 215 14.96 17.06 3.63
C ASP A 215 13.93 17.68 4.59
N GLY A 216 13.16 16.84 5.27
CA GLY A 216 12.17 17.28 6.26
C GLY A 216 12.80 17.76 7.57
N GLY A 217 14.03 17.34 7.90
CA GLY A 217 14.69 17.70 9.16
C GLY A 217 14.02 17.07 10.40
N PHE A 218 13.31 15.95 10.24
CA PHE A 218 12.74 15.21 11.36
C PHE A 218 13.81 14.37 12.05
N ASP A 219 13.80 14.36 13.39
CA ASP A 219 14.66 13.48 14.16
C ASP A 219 14.31 12.00 13.86
N PRO A 220 15.27 11.16 13.42
CA PRO A 220 15.05 9.73 13.21
C PRO A 220 14.44 9.02 14.43
N ASP A 221 14.74 9.46 15.67
CA ASP A 221 14.16 8.90 16.90
C ASP A 221 12.67 9.24 17.08
N ARG A 222 12.06 10.01 16.17
CA ARG A 222 10.61 10.23 16.07
C ARG A 222 9.95 9.42 14.94
N ILE A 223 10.72 8.67 14.16
CA ILE A 223 10.20 7.85 13.06
C ILE A 223 10.09 6.40 13.52
N VAL A 224 8.93 5.78 13.32
CA VAL A 224 8.62 4.39 13.68
C VAL A 224 8.23 3.63 12.42
N LEU A 225 8.83 2.46 12.18
CA LEU A 225 8.54 1.65 11.00
C LEU A 225 7.81 0.36 11.38
N LEU A 226 6.78 -0.01 10.63
CA LEU A 226 6.06 -1.26 10.78
C LEU A 226 6.06 -2.03 9.46
N GLU A 227 6.59 -3.25 9.50
CA GLU A 227 6.70 -4.21 8.38
C GLU A 227 7.75 -3.84 7.30
N GLU A 228 8.77 -3.08 7.70
CA GLU A 228 9.90 -2.65 6.86
C GLU A 228 10.87 -3.77 6.47
N GLY A 229 10.90 -4.85 7.27
CA GLY A 229 11.86 -5.94 7.13
C GLY A 229 13.21 -5.66 7.82
N PRO A 230 14.06 -6.67 7.99
CA PRO A 230 15.32 -6.52 8.71
C PRO A 230 16.28 -5.57 7.98
N ASN A 231 16.98 -4.71 8.74
CA ASN A 231 18.04 -3.82 8.26
C ASN A 231 17.62 -2.82 7.17
N ALA A 232 16.32 -2.52 7.05
CA ALA A 232 15.78 -1.70 5.97
C ALA A 232 16.25 -0.23 5.96
N VAL A 233 16.68 0.29 7.11
CA VAL A 233 17.05 1.71 7.30
C VAL A 233 18.43 1.86 7.93
N ALA A 234 19.40 1.08 7.43
CA ALA A 234 20.78 1.14 7.92
C ALA A 234 21.34 2.57 7.87
N GLY A 235 21.96 3.00 8.96
CA GLY A 235 22.49 4.36 9.13
C GLY A 235 21.54 5.36 9.81
N TYR A 236 20.28 4.99 10.05
CA TYR A 236 19.34 5.80 10.83
C TYR A 236 18.96 5.10 12.13
N ARG A 237 19.10 5.83 13.25
CA ARG A 237 18.60 5.38 14.55
C ARG A 237 17.11 5.74 14.65
N THR A 238 16.26 4.84 14.13
CA THR A 238 14.81 5.03 14.22
C THR A 238 14.26 4.48 15.53
N ARG A 239 13.09 4.98 15.94
CA ARG A 239 12.43 4.53 17.16
C ARG A 239 11.94 3.09 17.00
N PRO A 240 12.26 2.18 17.94
CA PRO A 240 11.72 0.84 17.93
C PRO A 240 10.20 0.85 18.00
N VAL A 241 9.59 0.03 17.16
CA VAL A 241 8.15 -0.12 17.02
C VAL A 241 7.56 -1.03 18.09
N GLU A 242 6.43 -0.62 18.66
CA GLU A 242 5.63 -1.46 19.56
C GLU A 242 4.81 -2.47 18.75
N ARG A 243 5.17 -3.75 18.87
CA ARG A 243 4.55 -4.85 18.14
C ARG A 243 3.49 -5.59 18.95
N ARG A 244 3.41 -5.36 20.26
CA ARG A 244 2.38 -5.93 21.11
C ARG A 244 1.04 -5.30 20.75
N TYR A 245 -0.01 -6.10 20.79
CA TYR A 245 -1.36 -5.57 20.56
C TYR A 245 -1.80 -4.69 21.73
N SER A 246 -2.53 -3.62 21.40
CA SER A 246 -3.16 -2.74 22.36
C SER A 246 -4.05 -3.53 23.30
N GLN A 247 -4.06 -3.14 24.57
CA GLN A 247 -5.03 -3.68 25.53
C GLN A 247 -6.44 -3.21 25.21
N ARG A 248 -6.57 -2.05 24.55
CA ARG A 248 -7.87 -1.51 24.15
C ARG A 248 -8.43 -2.30 22.98
N SER A 249 -9.62 -2.84 23.18
CA SER A 249 -10.40 -3.42 22.10
C SER A 249 -11.34 -2.38 21.49
N VAL A 250 -11.46 -2.40 20.16
CA VAL A 250 -12.30 -1.49 19.38
C VAL A 250 -13.39 -2.29 18.68
N ASP A 251 -14.61 -1.80 18.77
CA ASP A 251 -15.76 -2.34 18.06
C ASP A 251 -15.93 -1.61 16.73
N PHE A 252 -15.79 -2.34 15.62
CA PHE A 252 -15.90 -1.79 14.27
C PHE A 252 -17.34 -1.87 13.73
N GLY A 253 -18.29 -2.42 14.50
CA GLY A 253 -19.67 -2.69 14.07
C GLY A 253 -19.83 -3.94 13.21
N CYS A 254 -18.73 -4.48 12.66
CA CYS A 254 -18.68 -5.77 11.95
C CYS A 254 -17.81 -6.81 12.69
N GLY A 255 -17.46 -6.53 13.95
CA GLY A 255 -16.58 -7.34 14.76
C GLY A 255 -15.71 -6.47 15.68
N ARG A 256 -15.18 -7.10 16.72
CA ARG A 256 -14.32 -6.46 17.72
C ARG A 256 -12.92 -7.05 17.67
N ASP A 257 -11.91 -6.18 17.75
CA ASP A 257 -10.51 -6.61 17.80
C ASP A 257 -9.60 -5.59 18.50
N GLN A 258 -8.29 -5.83 18.49
CA GLN A 258 -7.25 -4.94 19.00
C GLN A 258 -6.34 -4.50 17.85
N PHE A 259 -5.86 -3.25 17.93
CA PHE A 259 -4.80 -2.76 17.04
C PHE A 259 -3.42 -3.21 17.52
N VAL A 260 -2.47 -3.34 16.59
CA VAL A 260 -1.03 -3.39 16.92
C VAL A 260 -0.62 -2.09 17.63
N GLY A 261 0.22 -2.18 18.66
CA GLY A 261 0.59 -1.07 19.53
C GLY A 261 1.28 0.09 18.80
N PHE A 262 1.83 -0.14 17.60
CA PHE A 262 2.22 0.90 16.65
C PHE A 262 1.16 1.99 16.50
N VAL A 263 -0.13 1.64 16.43
CA VAL A 263 -1.23 2.63 16.27
C VAL A 263 -1.33 3.56 17.49
N ASP A 264 -1.08 3.04 18.69
CA ASP A 264 -1.08 3.84 19.92
C ASP A 264 0.22 4.64 20.08
N GLN A 265 1.32 4.16 19.49
CA GLN A 265 2.65 4.75 19.59
C GLN A 265 2.82 6.01 18.72
N VAL A 266 2.13 6.10 17.59
CA VAL A 266 2.32 7.14 16.57
C VAL A 266 1.22 8.19 16.61
N THR A 267 1.55 9.41 16.18
CA THR A 267 0.58 10.53 16.06
C THR A 267 0.19 10.80 14.62
N ALA A 268 1.04 10.41 13.67
CA ALA A 268 0.83 10.55 12.24
C ALA A 268 1.28 9.29 11.49
N ILE A 269 0.58 8.91 10.43
CA ILE A 269 0.82 7.69 9.65
C ILE A 269 1.06 8.05 8.18
N ILE A 270 2.19 7.58 7.66
CA ILE A 270 2.46 7.36 6.24
C ILE A 270 2.13 5.90 5.93
N ASN A 271 1.18 5.68 5.02
CA ASN A 271 0.75 4.37 4.57
C ASN A 271 1.47 3.99 3.26
N VAL A 272 2.16 2.85 3.24
CA VAL A 272 2.96 2.40 2.10
C VAL A 272 2.49 1.01 1.64
N PRO A 273 1.33 0.93 0.96
CA PRO A 273 0.81 -0.34 0.46
C PRO A 273 1.55 -0.78 -0.80
N PHE A 274 1.53 -2.08 -1.10
CA PHE A 274 1.76 -2.55 -2.46
C PHE A 274 0.48 -2.46 -3.28
N LEU A 275 0.61 -2.13 -4.57
CA LEU A 275 -0.49 -2.33 -5.52
C LEU A 275 -0.51 -3.80 -5.98
N LYS A 276 -1.59 -4.51 -5.66
CA LYS A 276 -1.75 -5.92 -6.04
C LYS A 276 -3.21 -6.35 -6.10
N THR A 277 -3.47 -7.43 -6.83
CA THR A 277 -4.73 -8.17 -6.73
C THR A 277 -4.89 -8.84 -5.37
N HIS A 278 -6.13 -9.21 -5.02
CA HIS A 278 -6.42 -9.97 -3.82
C HIS A 278 -7.68 -10.82 -4.03
N HIS A 279 -7.59 -12.14 -3.90
CA HIS A 279 -8.73 -13.03 -4.18
C HIS A 279 -10.00 -12.72 -3.34
N ALA A 280 -9.86 -12.40 -2.05
CA ALA A 280 -11.01 -12.06 -1.21
C ALA A 280 -11.52 -10.61 -1.39
N ALA A 281 -10.61 -9.63 -1.49
CA ALA A 281 -10.95 -8.20 -1.47
C ALA A 281 -10.88 -7.54 -2.86
N VAL A 282 -10.76 -8.30 -3.94
CA VAL A 282 -10.46 -7.85 -5.31
C VAL A 282 -9.04 -7.30 -5.48
N MET A 283 -8.63 -6.36 -4.61
CA MET A 283 -7.30 -5.74 -4.62
C MET A 283 -6.77 -5.49 -3.21
N THR A 284 -5.45 -5.33 -3.12
CA THR A 284 -4.78 -4.64 -2.01
C THR A 284 -4.30 -3.30 -2.50
N GLY A 285 -4.53 -2.30 -1.68
CA GLY A 285 -4.02 -0.94 -1.80
C GLY A 285 -4.00 -0.29 -0.42
N CYS A 286 -4.17 1.02 -0.38
CA CYS A 286 -4.17 1.87 0.80
C CYS A 286 -5.10 1.36 1.91
N LEU A 287 -6.38 1.13 1.58
CA LEU A 287 -7.40 0.79 2.58
C LEU A 287 -7.17 -0.61 3.17
N LYS A 288 -6.82 -1.60 2.33
CA LYS A 288 -6.57 -2.96 2.79
C LYS A 288 -5.33 -3.03 3.69
N ASN A 289 -4.29 -2.25 3.38
CA ASN A 289 -3.06 -2.21 4.17
C ASN A 289 -3.28 -1.64 5.58
N LEU A 290 -4.10 -0.61 5.72
CA LEU A 290 -4.45 0.01 7.00
C LEU A 290 -5.54 -0.74 7.78
N SER A 291 -6.31 -1.62 7.14
CA SER A 291 -7.29 -2.45 7.85
C SER A 291 -6.63 -3.70 8.42
N HIS A 292 -6.34 -4.67 7.57
CA HIS A 292 -5.93 -6.00 8.01
C HIS A 292 -4.48 -6.04 8.51
N GLY A 293 -3.64 -5.10 8.07
CA GLY A 293 -2.26 -4.98 8.52
C GLY A 293 -2.11 -4.36 9.92
N LEU A 294 -3.20 -3.87 10.53
CA LEU A 294 -3.15 -3.22 11.84
C LEU A 294 -3.91 -3.96 12.94
N VAL A 295 -4.74 -4.96 12.60
CA VAL A 295 -5.56 -5.69 13.59
C VAL A 295 -4.96 -7.04 13.96
N ARG A 296 -5.27 -7.52 15.16
CA ARG A 296 -4.73 -8.77 15.72
C ARG A 296 -5.21 -10.03 15.01
N HIS A 297 -6.48 -10.08 14.60
CA HIS A 297 -7.11 -11.26 14.04
C HIS A 297 -7.70 -10.94 12.65
N PRO A 298 -6.86 -10.64 11.63
CA PRO A 298 -7.33 -10.22 10.31
C PRO A 298 -8.24 -11.24 9.63
N ALA A 299 -8.07 -12.54 9.92
CA ALA A 299 -8.92 -13.61 9.38
C ALA A 299 -10.43 -13.39 9.64
N ARG A 300 -10.80 -12.76 10.77
CA ARG A 300 -12.20 -12.50 11.14
C ARG A 300 -12.91 -11.53 10.18
N PHE A 301 -12.14 -10.73 9.45
CA PHE A 301 -12.63 -9.61 8.65
C PHE A 301 -12.62 -9.90 7.15
N HIS A 302 -12.46 -11.17 6.74
CA HIS A 302 -12.48 -11.56 5.33
C HIS A 302 -13.86 -11.94 4.78
N ALA A 303 -14.85 -12.15 5.64
CA ALA A 303 -16.23 -12.42 5.23
C ALA A 303 -16.77 -11.28 4.35
N GLY A 304 -17.68 -11.61 3.42
CA GLY A 304 -18.32 -10.61 2.54
C GLY A 304 -17.35 -9.88 1.60
N GLY A 305 -16.21 -10.47 1.27
CA GLY A 305 -15.19 -9.81 0.45
C GLY A 305 -14.44 -8.70 1.21
N CYS A 306 -14.37 -8.82 2.54
CA CYS A 306 -13.82 -7.82 3.45
C CYS A 306 -14.63 -6.51 3.57
N ASP A 307 -15.86 -6.49 3.06
CA ASP A 307 -16.79 -5.36 3.16
C ASP A 307 -17.89 -5.68 4.19
N PRO A 308 -18.20 -4.78 5.15
CA PRO A 308 -17.73 -3.40 5.31
C PRO A 308 -16.43 -3.26 6.12
N ALA A 309 -15.77 -4.38 6.47
CA ALA A 309 -14.70 -4.39 7.46
C ALA A 309 -13.51 -3.48 7.11
N ILE A 310 -13.09 -3.44 5.84
CA ILE A 310 -12.00 -2.54 5.38
C ILE A 310 -12.34 -1.08 5.74
N GLY A 311 -13.49 -0.58 5.30
CA GLY A 311 -13.90 0.80 5.55
C GLY A 311 -14.12 1.08 7.04
N ARG A 312 -14.73 0.14 7.78
CA ARG A 312 -15.01 0.30 9.22
C ARG A 312 -13.75 0.36 10.08
N ILE A 313 -12.73 -0.44 9.77
CA ILE A 313 -11.46 -0.41 10.51
C ILE A 313 -10.73 0.90 10.21
N VAL A 314 -10.62 1.30 8.94
CA VAL A 314 -9.86 2.51 8.55
C VAL A 314 -10.56 3.80 9.01
N SER A 315 -11.89 3.85 9.00
CA SER A 315 -12.67 5.00 9.49
C SER A 315 -12.70 5.13 11.01
N SER A 316 -12.23 4.11 11.75
CA SER A 316 -12.14 4.19 13.20
C SER A 316 -11.16 5.29 13.64
N LEU A 317 -11.49 5.97 14.73
CA LEU A 317 -10.71 7.12 15.22
C LEU A 317 -9.21 6.80 15.38
N PRO A 318 -8.78 5.63 15.90
CA PRO A 318 -7.36 5.31 16.02
C PRO A 318 -6.57 5.39 14.71
N VAL A 319 -7.18 5.06 13.57
CA VAL A 319 -6.50 5.08 12.27
C VAL A 319 -6.75 6.40 11.55
N ARG A 320 -8.02 6.78 11.39
CA ARG A 320 -8.44 7.94 10.61
C ARG A 320 -7.81 9.25 11.08
N SER A 321 -7.67 9.46 12.39
CA SER A 321 -7.13 10.72 12.91
C SER A 321 -5.63 10.87 12.69
N ARG A 322 -4.94 9.79 12.31
CA ARG A 322 -3.47 9.74 12.18
C ARG A 322 -3.03 9.62 10.72
N LEU A 323 -3.85 9.11 9.81
CA LEU A 323 -3.46 8.98 8.40
C LEU A 323 -3.23 10.35 7.76
N ARG A 324 -2.00 10.61 7.30
CA ARG A 324 -1.60 11.89 6.65
C ARG A 324 -1.24 11.74 5.18
N LEU A 325 -0.63 10.62 4.81
CA LEU A 325 -0.13 10.40 3.46
C LEU A 325 -0.22 8.93 3.09
N ASN A 326 -0.62 8.65 1.85
CA ASN A 326 -0.45 7.36 1.20
C ASN A 326 0.64 7.48 0.15
N VAL A 327 1.59 6.55 0.16
CA VAL A 327 2.61 6.36 -0.87
C VAL A 327 2.48 4.93 -1.38
N MET A 328 1.55 4.72 -2.31
CA MET A 328 1.33 3.40 -2.89
C MET A 328 2.53 3.00 -3.75
N ASN A 329 3.18 1.92 -3.33
CA ASN A 329 4.33 1.34 -3.98
C ASN A 329 3.86 0.47 -5.15
N ALA A 330 3.86 1.07 -6.33
CA ALA A 330 3.58 0.44 -7.61
C ALA A 330 4.88 0.26 -8.43
N ILE A 331 6.03 0.09 -7.79
CA ILE A 331 7.29 -0.17 -8.52
C ILE A 331 7.20 -1.51 -9.24
N ARG A 332 6.68 -2.52 -8.52
CA ARG A 332 6.35 -3.86 -9.00
C ARG A 332 4.93 -4.18 -8.51
N VAL A 333 4.07 -4.62 -9.42
CA VAL A 333 2.62 -4.80 -9.19
C VAL A 333 2.25 -6.26 -9.35
N VAL A 334 1.53 -6.85 -8.41
CA VAL A 334 1.03 -8.22 -8.57
C VAL A 334 -0.34 -8.18 -9.27
N VAL A 335 -0.36 -8.49 -10.56
CA VAL A 335 -1.54 -8.27 -11.42
C VAL A 335 -2.52 -9.45 -11.43
N ASP A 336 -2.15 -10.58 -10.82
CA ASP A 336 -3.02 -11.76 -10.74
C ASP A 336 -2.67 -12.69 -9.58
N GLY A 337 -3.65 -13.44 -9.06
CA GLY A 337 -3.45 -14.47 -8.04
C GLY A 337 -3.05 -13.99 -6.63
N GLY A 338 -3.18 -12.69 -6.34
CA GLY A 338 -2.81 -12.15 -5.01
C GLY A 338 -3.69 -12.67 -3.85
N PRO A 339 -3.28 -12.44 -2.59
CA PRO A 339 -2.33 -11.41 -2.17
C PRO A 339 -0.85 -11.83 -2.16
N GLU A 340 -0.57 -13.13 -2.31
CA GLU A 340 0.80 -13.62 -2.44
C GLU A 340 1.38 -13.22 -3.80
N ALA A 341 2.69 -13.02 -3.82
CA ALA A 341 3.41 -12.60 -5.01
C ALA A 341 4.14 -13.79 -5.62
N ASN A 342 3.92 -14.03 -6.91
CA ASN A 342 4.65 -15.01 -7.69
C ASN A 342 5.29 -14.32 -8.90
N GLU A 343 6.46 -14.78 -9.33
CA GLU A 343 7.26 -14.12 -10.38
C GLU A 343 6.49 -13.99 -11.71
N GLY A 344 5.65 -14.97 -12.04
CA GLY A 344 4.82 -14.95 -13.25
C GLY A 344 3.68 -13.93 -13.22
N ASN A 345 3.35 -13.36 -12.07
CA ASN A 345 2.26 -12.39 -11.90
C ASN A 345 2.72 -11.02 -11.43
N ILE A 346 4.03 -10.79 -11.35
CA ILE A 346 4.60 -9.47 -11.03
C ILE A 346 4.92 -8.72 -12.32
N GLU A 347 4.33 -7.56 -12.48
CA GLU A 347 4.64 -6.62 -13.56
C GLU A 347 5.50 -5.46 -13.06
N ARG A 348 6.44 -5.01 -13.89
CA ARG A 348 7.27 -3.83 -13.59
C ARG A 348 6.53 -2.58 -14.05
N TYR A 349 5.89 -1.90 -13.11
CA TYR A 349 5.17 -0.66 -13.42
C TYR A 349 6.04 0.59 -13.26
N ALA A 350 7.09 0.51 -12.43
CA ALA A 350 8.05 1.60 -12.19
C ALA A 350 7.40 2.90 -11.70
N GLY A 351 6.35 2.79 -10.86
CA GLY A 351 5.56 3.93 -10.43
C GLY A 351 5.36 4.05 -8.92
N LEU A 352 5.02 5.25 -8.48
CA LEU A 352 4.49 5.56 -7.15
C LEU A 352 3.19 6.33 -7.32
N LEU A 353 2.18 6.06 -6.49
CA LEU A 353 0.98 6.90 -6.38
C LEU A 353 0.95 7.54 -5.00
N LEU A 354 0.87 8.87 -4.96
CA LEU A 354 0.82 9.65 -3.73
C LEU A 354 -0.53 10.34 -3.61
N SER A 355 -1.15 10.26 -2.44
CA SER A 355 -2.41 10.95 -2.13
C SER A 355 -2.65 11.05 -0.63
N ILE A 356 -3.36 12.09 -0.20
CA ILE A 356 -3.94 12.19 1.16
C ILE A 356 -5.31 11.48 1.25
N ASP A 357 -5.88 11.09 0.11
CA ASP A 357 -7.14 10.35 0.00
C ASP A 357 -6.85 8.86 -0.32
N PRO A 358 -7.05 7.94 0.64
CA PRO A 358 -6.78 6.52 0.42
C PRO A 358 -7.77 5.85 -0.55
N VAL A 359 -9.00 6.37 -0.69
CA VAL A 359 -10.01 5.81 -1.60
C VAL A 359 -9.67 6.17 -3.04
N ALA A 360 -9.28 7.43 -3.28
CA ALA A 360 -8.89 7.92 -4.60
C ALA A 360 -7.64 7.21 -5.10
N ALA A 361 -6.64 7.04 -4.23
CA ALA A 361 -5.44 6.26 -4.57
C ALA A 361 -5.77 4.80 -4.93
N ASP A 362 -6.70 4.16 -4.21
CA ASP A 362 -7.12 2.79 -4.51
C ASP A 362 -7.95 2.70 -5.80
N ALA A 363 -8.77 3.70 -6.11
CA ALA A 363 -9.49 3.78 -7.38
C ALA A 363 -8.52 3.88 -8.58
N CYS A 364 -7.52 4.78 -8.52
CA CYS A 364 -6.48 4.86 -9.54
C CYS A 364 -5.65 3.57 -9.63
N GLY A 365 -5.30 2.97 -8.48
CA GLY A 365 -4.60 1.68 -8.43
C GLY A 365 -5.40 0.55 -9.08
N PHE A 366 -6.72 0.52 -8.89
CA PHE A 366 -7.62 -0.45 -9.52
C PHE A 366 -7.60 -0.33 -11.04
N ASP A 367 -7.63 0.89 -11.58
CA ASP A 367 -7.54 1.15 -13.01
C ASP A 367 -6.19 0.70 -13.59
N ILE A 368 -5.09 0.94 -12.87
CA ILE A 368 -3.76 0.45 -13.24
C ILE A 368 -3.73 -1.07 -13.29
N LEU A 369 -4.28 -1.76 -12.29
CA LEU A 369 -4.36 -3.23 -12.28
C LEU A 369 -5.13 -3.75 -13.49
N ASN A 370 -6.31 -3.18 -13.78
CA ASN A 370 -7.10 -3.59 -14.94
C ASN A 370 -6.37 -3.31 -16.26
N ARG A 371 -5.71 -2.16 -16.40
CA ARG A 371 -4.90 -1.84 -17.59
C ARG A 371 -3.79 -2.86 -17.79
N LEU A 372 -3.05 -3.20 -16.75
CA LEU A 372 -1.98 -4.21 -16.84
C LEU A 372 -2.54 -5.59 -17.17
N ARG A 373 -3.70 -5.97 -16.61
CA ARG A 373 -4.39 -7.23 -16.95
C ARG A 373 -4.83 -7.25 -18.42
N THR A 374 -5.38 -6.16 -18.94
CA THR A 374 -5.71 -6.04 -20.37
C THR A 374 -4.48 -6.22 -21.24
N LEU A 375 -3.34 -5.61 -20.89
CA LEU A 375 -2.07 -5.81 -21.61
C LEU A 375 -1.58 -7.27 -21.59
N ARG A 376 -1.99 -8.05 -20.58
CA ARG A 376 -1.73 -9.50 -20.48
C ARG A 376 -2.83 -10.37 -21.09
N ASN A 377 -3.79 -9.78 -21.81
CA ASN A 377 -4.97 -10.48 -22.33
C ASN A 377 -5.79 -11.20 -21.24
N GLN A 378 -5.80 -10.65 -20.03
CA GLN A 378 -6.60 -11.14 -18.90
C GLN A 378 -7.89 -10.31 -18.75
N PRO A 379 -8.99 -10.91 -18.29
CA PRO A 379 -10.21 -10.16 -18.00
C PRO A 379 -9.97 -9.16 -16.86
N GLY A 380 -10.77 -8.09 -16.84
CA GLY A 380 -10.80 -7.17 -15.70
C GLY A 380 -11.08 -7.90 -14.39
N LEU A 381 -10.71 -7.27 -13.27
CA LEU A 381 -10.89 -7.85 -11.93
C LEU A 381 -12.35 -8.04 -11.54
N LEU A 382 -13.25 -7.28 -12.17
CA LEU A 382 -14.69 -7.37 -11.98
C LEU A 382 -15.38 -7.56 -13.34
N PRO A 383 -16.54 -8.25 -13.38
CA PRO A 383 -17.24 -8.58 -14.62
C PRO A 383 -17.88 -7.37 -15.32
N ALA A 384 -18.03 -6.24 -14.62
CA ALA A 384 -18.57 -5.00 -15.14
C ALA A 384 -17.61 -3.84 -14.82
N PRO A 385 -17.65 -2.72 -15.57
CA PRO A 385 -16.82 -1.53 -15.34
C PRO A 385 -17.30 -0.77 -14.10
N GLN A 386 -17.11 -1.39 -12.94
CA GLN A 386 -17.47 -0.87 -11.63
C GLN A 386 -16.25 -0.99 -10.72
N VAL A 387 -16.12 -0.05 -9.78
CA VAL A 387 -15.11 -0.13 -8.74
C VAL A 387 -15.43 -1.23 -7.73
N PRO A 388 -14.45 -1.75 -6.98
CA PRO A 388 -14.72 -2.68 -5.88
C PRO A 388 -15.68 -2.09 -4.84
N ARG A 389 -16.62 -2.90 -4.35
CA ARG A 389 -17.64 -2.46 -3.39
C ARG A 389 -17.04 -1.80 -2.15
N GLN A 390 -15.90 -2.29 -1.67
CA GLN A 390 -15.26 -1.71 -0.49
C GLN A 390 -14.83 -0.25 -0.69
N LEU A 391 -14.60 0.22 -1.93
CA LEU A 391 -14.29 1.64 -2.19
C LEU A 391 -15.54 2.51 -2.03
N GLN A 392 -16.71 2.00 -2.46
CA GLN A 392 -17.99 2.66 -2.27
C GLN A 392 -18.32 2.79 -0.79
N THR A 393 -18.24 1.69 -0.04
CA THR A 393 -18.46 1.68 1.42
C THR A 393 -17.47 2.60 2.14
N ALA A 394 -16.20 2.64 1.74
CA ALA A 394 -15.20 3.53 2.33
C ALA A 394 -15.53 5.02 2.08
N ALA A 395 -15.97 5.37 0.87
CA ALA A 395 -16.41 6.71 0.54
C ALA A 395 -17.66 7.12 1.34
N GLU A 396 -18.65 6.24 1.49
CA GLU A 396 -19.83 6.46 2.35
C GLU A 396 -19.46 6.71 3.82
N LEU A 397 -18.35 6.12 4.29
CA LEU A 397 -17.78 6.36 5.62
C LEU A 397 -16.92 7.63 5.70
N GLY A 398 -16.85 8.42 4.62
CA GLY A 398 -16.13 9.68 4.56
C GLY A 398 -14.61 9.52 4.53
N LEU A 399 -14.11 8.42 3.95
CA LEU A 399 -12.66 8.17 3.81
C LEU A 399 -12.07 8.77 2.52
N GLY A 400 -12.90 9.14 1.55
CA GLY A 400 -12.43 9.69 0.28
C GLY A 400 -13.38 9.50 -0.89
N ALA A 401 -12.89 9.79 -2.10
CA ALA A 401 -13.64 9.70 -3.35
C ALA A 401 -13.17 8.52 -4.23
N PHE A 402 -14.09 7.83 -4.90
CA PHE A 402 -13.76 6.79 -5.89
C PHE A 402 -14.21 7.12 -7.33
N ASP A 403 -15.10 8.10 -7.48
CA ASP A 403 -15.62 8.49 -8.79
C ASP A 403 -14.55 9.24 -9.59
N ALA A 404 -14.32 8.85 -10.84
CA ALA A 404 -13.29 9.46 -11.68
C ALA A 404 -13.49 10.98 -11.88
N GLU A 405 -14.74 11.45 -11.87
CA GLU A 405 -15.05 12.89 -11.95
C GLU A 405 -14.67 13.68 -10.69
N GLN A 406 -14.46 12.98 -9.58
CA GLN A 406 -14.06 13.54 -8.28
C GLN A 406 -12.57 13.38 -8.02
N ILE A 407 -11.81 12.77 -8.94
CA ILE A 407 -10.38 12.49 -8.77
C ILE A 407 -9.56 13.26 -9.80
N ALA A 408 -8.64 14.11 -9.32
CA ALA A 408 -7.64 14.76 -10.14
C ALA A 408 -6.39 13.87 -10.23
N HIS A 409 -6.44 12.90 -11.14
CA HIS A 409 -5.30 12.00 -11.38
C HIS A 409 -4.28 12.65 -12.33
N ARG A 410 -3.06 12.91 -11.84
CA ARG A 410 -1.97 13.56 -12.60
C ARG A 410 -0.76 12.65 -12.69
N LEU A 411 -0.29 12.37 -13.91
CA LEU A 411 0.89 11.55 -14.20
C LEU A 411 2.11 12.43 -14.51
N PHE A 412 3.21 12.15 -13.83
CA PHE A 412 4.53 12.74 -14.06
C PHE A 412 5.52 11.65 -14.46
N VAL A 413 6.23 11.84 -15.57
CA VAL A 413 7.28 10.93 -16.02
C VAL A 413 8.62 11.63 -15.82
N VAL A 414 9.48 11.06 -14.97
CA VAL A 414 10.74 11.69 -14.53
C VAL A 414 11.99 10.97 -14.97
#